data_AF-A0A2N2EDQ3-F1
#
_entry.id   AF-A0A2N2EDQ3-F1
#
_cell.length_a   1.000
_cell.length_b   1.000
_cell.length_c   1.000
_cell.angle_alpha   90.00
_cell.angle_beta   90.00
_cell.angle_gamma   90.00
#
_symmetry.space_group_name_H-M   'P 1'
#
loop_
_entity.id
_entity.type
_entity.pdbx_description
1 polymer ?
#
loop_
_entity_poly.entity_id
_entity_poly.type
_entity_poly.pdbx_seq_one_letter_code
_entity_poly.pdbx_strand_id
1 'polypeptide(L)'
;MSTYLDYYNENFAPSLKAIDLFLKTKTASSFSIDVVSELLDLSADEIKSLMKGIGIDILDRVSFFTIMQYGSSPVCRLFSRELQRKLPTSYSFQDVSYIYQIPYDQIVEAAQKADISVITNQNIHTLFSNIILVC
;
A
#
# COMPACT_ATOMS: atom_id res chain seq x y z
N MET A 1 11.85 4.11 -20.80
CA MET A 1 11.88 4.66 -19.43
C MET A 1 10.47 4.56 -18.90
N SER A 2 10.27 3.75 -17.85
CA SER A 2 9.04 3.75 -17.08
C SER A 2 9.14 4.79 -15.98
N THR A 3 8.01 5.43 -15.68
CA THR A 3 7.89 6.31 -14.52
C THR A 3 7.60 5.48 -13.26
N TYR A 4 7.79 6.05 -12.08
CA TYR A 4 7.29 5.42 -10.85
C TYR A 4 5.76 5.26 -10.88
N LEU A 5 5.05 6.14 -11.57
CA LEU A 5 3.60 6.02 -11.76
C LEU A 5 3.24 4.74 -12.51
N ASP A 6 4.00 4.39 -13.56
CA ASP A 6 3.78 3.13 -14.30
C ASP A 6 4.01 1.93 -13.39
N TYR A 7 5.14 1.91 -12.67
CA TYR A 7 5.44 0.88 -11.67
C TYR A 7 4.33 0.75 -10.62
N TYR A 8 3.83 1.87 -10.09
CA TYR A 8 2.75 1.88 -9.11
C TYR A 8 1.45 1.29 -9.68
N ASN A 9 1.10 1.67 -10.91
CA ASN A 9 -0.10 1.20 -11.59
C ASN A 9 -0.06 -0.29 -11.94
N GLU A 10 1.14 -0.84 -12.15
CA GLU A 10 1.34 -2.26 -12.41
C GLU A 10 1.40 -3.10 -11.13
N ASN A 11 2.07 -2.59 -10.08
CA ASN A 11 2.46 -3.41 -8.92
C ASN A 11 1.60 -3.21 -7.67
N PHE A 12 0.91 -2.06 -7.52
CA PHE A 12 0.10 -1.78 -6.32
C PHE A 12 -1.35 -1.48 -6.63
N ALA A 13 -1.62 -0.65 -7.65
CA ALA A 13 -2.97 -0.21 -7.97
C ALA A 13 -3.98 -1.36 -8.22
N PRO A 14 -3.62 -2.48 -8.88
CA PRO A 14 -4.56 -3.58 -9.11
C PRO A 14 -4.99 -4.24 -7.80
N SER A 15 -4.03 -4.57 -6.93
CA SER A 15 -4.31 -5.18 -5.62
C SER A 15 -5.10 -4.23 -4.72
N LEU A 16 -4.73 -2.95 -4.66
CA LEU A 16 -5.47 -1.95 -3.86
C LEU A 16 -6.92 -1.79 -4.33
N LYS A 17 -7.16 -1.79 -5.65
CA LYS A 17 -8.53 -1.75 -6.21
C LYS A 17 -9.31 -3.02 -5.88
N ALA A 18 -8.68 -4.18 -5.98
CA ALA A 18 -9.33 -5.46 -5.66
C ALA A 18 -9.72 -5.53 -4.17
N ILE A 19 -8.82 -5.10 -3.28
CA ILE A 19 -9.06 -5.01 -1.84
C ILE A 19 -10.21 -4.03 -1.55
N ASP A 20 -10.16 -2.82 -2.10
CA ASP A 20 -11.20 -1.80 -1.90
C ASP A 20 -12.58 -2.30 -2.37
N LEU A 21 -12.64 -2.90 -3.56
CA LEU A 21 -13.87 -3.48 -4.10
C LEU A 21 -14.38 -4.61 -3.22
N PHE A 22 -13.51 -5.54 -2.80
CA PHE A 22 -13.86 -6.66 -1.95
C PHE A 22 -14.45 -6.18 -0.61
N LEU A 23 -13.76 -5.25 0.06
CA LEU A 23 -14.19 -4.71 1.33
C LEU A 23 -15.48 -3.90 1.22
N LYS A 24 -15.74 -3.22 0.10
CA LYS A 24 -17.01 -2.48 -0.11
C LYS A 24 -18.18 -3.38 -0.43
N THR A 25 -17.96 -4.49 -1.14
CA THR A 25 -19.03 -5.36 -1.64
C THR A 25 -19.37 -6.52 -0.71
N LYS A 26 -18.45 -6.96 0.14
CA LYS A 26 -18.73 -8.06 1.08
C LYS A 26 -19.52 -7.60 2.30
N THR A 27 -20.67 -8.24 2.47
CA THR A 27 -21.57 -8.12 3.63
C THR A 27 -21.42 -9.27 4.62
N ALA A 28 -20.63 -10.30 4.29
CA ALA A 28 -20.40 -11.45 5.14
C ALA A 28 -19.65 -11.05 6.42
N SER A 29 -20.02 -11.67 7.55
CA SER A 29 -19.37 -11.48 8.84
C SER A 29 -17.99 -12.13 8.94
N SER A 30 -17.65 -13.04 8.02
CA SER A 30 -16.34 -13.68 7.94
C SER A 30 -15.85 -13.87 6.51
N PHE A 31 -14.53 -13.83 6.32
CA PHE A 31 -13.81 -14.03 5.07
C PHE A 31 -13.07 -15.36 5.10
N SER A 32 -12.93 -16.02 3.95
CA SER A 32 -12.11 -17.23 3.85
C SER A 32 -10.64 -16.87 3.73
N ILE A 33 -9.77 -17.75 4.24
CA ILE A 33 -8.31 -17.60 4.14
C ILE A 33 -7.89 -17.54 2.66
N ASP A 34 -8.47 -18.38 1.80
CA ASP A 34 -8.10 -18.43 0.38
C ASP A 34 -8.33 -17.09 -0.33
N VAL A 35 -9.43 -16.40 0.00
CA VAL A 35 -9.74 -15.09 -0.59
C VAL A 35 -8.79 -14.01 -0.06
N VAL A 36 -8.47 -14.03 1.23
CA VAL A 36 -7.50 -13.09 1.80
C VAL A 36 -6.08 -13.34 1.27
N SER A 37 -5.73 -14.63 1.07
CA SER A 37 -4.48 -15.08 0.46
C SER A 37 -4.32 -14.51 -0.95
N GLU A 38 -5.35 -14.64 -1.78
CA GLU A 38 -5.35 -14.10 -3.15
C GLU A 38 -5.27 -12.58 -3.17
N LEU A 39 -6.08 -11.89 -2.36
CA LEU A 39 -6.13 -10.42 -2.35
C LEU A 39 -4.84 -9.76 -1.85
N LEU A 40 -4.21 -10.36 -0.83
CA LEU A 40 -3.01 -9.80 -0.21
C LEU A 40 -1.72 -10.40 -0.77
N ASP A 41 -1.79 -11.37 -1.69
CA ASP A 41 -0.63 -12.12 -2.18
C ASP A 41 0.22 -12.70 -1.03
N LEU A 42 -0.46 -13.39 -0.11
CA LEU A 42 0.14 -14.05 1.05
C LEU A 42 -0.15 -15.54 0.98
N SER A 43 0.76 -16.37 1.48
CA SER A 43 0.46 -17.81 1.63
C SER A 43 -0.60 -18.04 2.72
N ALA A 44 -1.41 -19.09 2.57
CA ALA A 44 -2.37 -19.48 3.61
C ALA A 44 -1.67 -19.78 4.96
N ASP A 45 -0.45 -20.32 4.92
CA ASP A 45 0.33 -20.62 6.13
C ASP A 45 0.82 -19.36 6.84
N GLU A 46 1.21 -18.33 6.07
CA GLU A 46 1.53 -17.01 6.63
C GLU A 46 0.31 -16.39 7.30
N ILE A 47 -0.86 -16.42 6.65
CA ILE A 47 -2.10 -15.89 7.24
C ILE A 47 -2.44 -16.62 8.53
N LYS A 48 -2.40 -17.95 8.54
CA LYS A 48 -2.66 -18.75 9.76
C LYS A 48 -1.65 -18.45 10.87
N SER A 49 -0.39 -18.24 10.51
CA SER A 49 0.67 -17.89 11.47
C SER A 49 0.43 -16.51 12.07
N LEU A 50 0.05 -15.53 11.26
CA LEU A 50 -0.32 -14.18 11.72
C LEU A 50 -1.57 -14.22 12.61
N MET A 51 -2.61 -14.95 12.19
CA MET A 51 -3.83 -15.13 12.98
C MET A 51 -3.52 -15.70 14.36
N LYS A 52 -2.72 -16.78 14.41
CA LYS A 52 -2.29 -17.40 15.67
C LYS A 52 -1.45 -16.48 16.53
N GLY A 53 -0.51 -15.74 15.93
CA GLY A 53 0.39 -14.85 16.65
C GLY A 53 -0.31 -13.64 17.27
N ILE A 54 -1.41 -13.18 16.67
CA ILE A 54 -2.16 -11.99 17.08
C ILE A 54 -3.44 -12.35 17.87
N GLY A 55 -3.85 -13.62 17.88
CA GLY A 55 -5.06 -14.08 18.56
C GLY A 55 -6.34 -13.79 17.78
N ILE A 56 -6.30 -13.98 16.46
CA ILE A 56 -7.44 -13.80 15.55
C ILE A 56 -8.04 -15.17 15.24
N ASP A 57 -9.27 -15.40 15.70
CA ASP A 57 -9.97 -16.67 15.44
C ASP A 57 -10.77 -16.66 14.12
N ILE A 58 -11.26 -15.48 13.72
CA ILE A 58 -12.10 -15.29 12.55
C ILE A 58 -11.51 -14.16 11.70
N LEU A 59 -11.44 -14.40 10.39
CA LEU A 59 -11.13 -13.32 9.45
C LEU A 59 -12.39 -12.51 9.18
N ASP A 60 -12.42 -11.24 9.56
CA ASP A 60 -13.43 -10.25 9.23
C ASP A 60 -12.77 -8.98 8.68
N ARG A 61 -13.54 -7.88 8.58
CA ARG A 61 -13.01 -6.60 8.08
C ARG A 61 -11.90 -6.01 8.97
N VAL A 62 -12.02 -6.13 10.29
CA VAL A 62 -11.06 -5.57 11.24
C VAL A 62 -9.78 -6.39 11.21
N SER A 63 -9.91 -7.72 11.31
CA SER A 63 -8.75 -8.60 11.24
C SER A 63 -8.10 -8.57 9.86
N PHE A 64 -8.83 -8.30 8.77
CA PHE A 64 -8.25 -8.13 7.43
C PHE A 64 -7.17 -7.05 7.41
N PHE A 65 -7.47 -5.85 7.94
CA PHE A 65 -6.47 -4.77 8.03
C PHE A 65 -5.33 -5.13 8.97
N THR A 66 -5.61 -5.94 9.99
CA THR A 66 -4.57 -6.46 10.89
C THR A 66 -3.61 -7.39 10.12
N ILE A 67 -4.13 -8.35 9.34
CA ILE A 67 -3.30 -9.19 8.46
C ILE A 67 -2.53 -8.33 7.45
N MET A 68 -3.19 -7.36 6.82
CA MET A 68 -2.55 -6.45 5.86
C MET A 68 -1.43 -5.60 6.48
N GLN A 69 -1.54 -5.23 7.76
CA GLN A 69 -0.51 -4.46 8.47
C GLN A 69 0.77 -5.27 8.72
N TYR A 70 0.64 -6.58 8.95
CA TYR A 70 1.75 -7.47 9.34
C TYR A 70 2.21 -8.43 8.24
N GLY A 71 1.46 -8.53 7.13
CA GLY A 71 1.79 -9.38 6.00
C GLY A 71 3.08 -8.98 5.29
N SER A 72 3.72 -9.95 4.64
CA SER A 72 5.01 -9.77 3.98
C SER A 72 4.92 -9.28 2.54
N SER A 73 3.75 -9.28 1.90
CA SER A 73 3.62 -8.89 0.49
C SER A 73 3.95 -7.40 0.24
N PRO A 74 4.23 -7.00 -1.02
CA PRO A 74 4.52 -5.60 -1.35
C PRO A 74 3.43 -4.62 -0.89
N VAL A 75 2.16 -4.96 -1.10
CA VAL A 75 1.02 -4.11 -0.69
C VAL A 75 0.88 -4.02 0.82
N CYS A 76 1.13 -5.12 1.55
CA CYS A 76 1.13 -5.14 3.02
C CYS A 76 2.25 -4.24 3.58
N ARG A 77 3.46 -4.34 3.02
CA ARG A 77 4.58 -3.49 3.43
C ARG A 77 4.35 -2.01 3.13
N LEU A 78 3.77 -1.69 1.98
CA LEU A 78 3.36 -0.32 1.64
C LEU A 78 2.38 0.23 2.69
N PHE A 79 1.31 -0.51 2.96
CA PHE A 79 0.29 -0.14 3.94
C PHE A 79 0.85 0.02 5.36
N SER A 80 1.70 -0.91 5.80
CA SER A 80 2.36 -0.84 7.11
C SER A 80 3.18 0.44 7.27
N ARG A 81 3.92 0.86 6.22
CA ARG A 81 4.69 2.11 6.25
C ARG A 81 3.79 3.35 6.28
N GLU A 82 2.67 3.32 5.56
CA GLU A 82 1.68 4.40 5.57
C GLU A 82 1.06 4.57 6.97
N LEU A 83 0.67 3.46 7.62
CA LEU A 83 0.16 3.47 9.00
C LEU A 83 1.17 4.04 9.99
N GLN A 84 2.46 3.75 9.82
CA GLN A 84 3.51 4.31 10.68
C GLN A 84 3.65 5.83 10.55
N ARG A 85 3.18 6.42 9.45
CA ARG A 85 3.10 7.89 9.29
C ARG A 85 1.82 8.49 9.87
N LYS A 86 0.89 7.67 10.40
CA LYS A 86 -0.39 8.06 11.01
C LYS A 86 -1.39 8.70 10.03
N LEU A 87 -1.27 8.41 8.74
CA LEU A 87 -2.22 8.84 7.70
C LEU A 87 -2.51 10.37 7.72
N PRO A 88 -1.48 11.23 7.63
CA PRO A 88 -1.66 12.67 7.65
C PRO A 88 -2.41 13.15 6.39
N THR A 89 -3.02 14.33 6.47
CA THR A 89 -3.67 14.96 5.31
C THR A 89 -2.69 15.39 4.21
N SER A 90 -1.41 15.53 4.58
CA SER A 90 -0.31 15.88 3.69
C SER A 90 0.96 15.16 4.13
N TYR A 91 1.76 14.74 3.16
CA TYR A 91 3.01 14.05 3.37
C TYR A 91 4.20 14.96 3.10
N SER A 92 5.24 14.84 3.94
CA SER A 92 6.56 15.39 3.62
C SER A 92 7.26 14.55 2.56
N PHE A 93 8.33 15.10 1.97
CA PHE A 93 9.16 14.37 1.03
C PHE A 93 9.82 13.15 1.69
N GLN A 94 10.19 13.26 2.97
CA GLN A 94 10.71 12.15 3.76
C GLN A 94 9.66 11.06 3.98
N ASP A 95 8.40 11.44 4.22
CA ASP A 95 7.32 10.45 4.39
C ASP A 95 7.08 9.68 3.09
N VAL A 96 7.04 10.36 1.96
CA VAL A 96 6.86 9.69 0.65
C VAL A 96 8.06 8.82 0.31
N SER A 97 9.29 9.28 0.60
CA SER A 97 10.51 8.48 0.44
C SER A 97 10.41 7.18 1.25
N TYR A 98 9.98 7.30 2.50
CA TYR A 98 9.80 6.18 3.39
C TYR A 98 8.68 5.22 2.92
N ILE A 99 7.48 5.72 2.64
CA ILE A 99 6.31 4.91 2.29
C ILE A 99 6.55 4.15 0.98
N TYR A 100 7.02 4.85 -0.06
CA TYR A 100 7.13 4.32 -1.41
C TYR A 100 8.52 3.76 -1.73
N GLN A 101 9.47 3.86 -0.78
CA GLN A 101 10.86 3.41 -0.94
C GLN A 101 11.54 4.04 -2.15
N ILE A 102 11.26 5.33 -2.38
CA ILE A 102 11.85 6.13 -3.44
C ILE A 102 12.99 6.95 -2.85
N PRO A 103 14.18 7.02 -3.49
CA PRO A 103 15.25 7.90 -3.06
C PRO A 103 14.77 9.36 -2.89
N TYR A 104 15.18 9.99 -1.78
CA TYR A 104 14.71 11.32 -1.42
C TYR A 104 15.06 12.39 -2.46
N ASP A 105 16.24 12.29 -3.05
CA ASP A 105 16.71 13.14 -4.15
C ASP A 105 15.78 13.09 -5.36
N GLN A 106 15.33 11.91 -5.76
CA GLN A 106 14.38 11.74 -6.86
C GLN A 106 13.02 12.40 -6.56
N ILE A 107 12.56 12.34 -5.30
CA ILE A 107 11.33 13.01 -4.88
C ILE A 107 11.48 14.52 -4.97
N VAL A 108 12.59 15.07 -4.46
CA VAL A 108 12.84 16.52 -4.50
C VAL A 108 12.90 17.02 -5.95
N GLU A 109 13.63 16.33 -6.81
CA GLU A 109 13.73 16.70 -8.23
C GLU A 109 12.37 16.64 -8.94
N ALA A 110 11.59 15.58 -8.70
CA ALA A 110 10.28 15.42 -9.30
C ALA A 110 9.28 16.48 -8.78
N ALA A 111 9.31 16.77 -7.48
CA ALA A 111 8.48 17.80 -6.86
C ALA A 111 8.80 19.20 -7.42
N GLN A 112 10.08 19.52 -7.61
CA GLN A 112 10.52 20.78 -8.24
C GLN A 112 10.04 20.88 -9.69
N LYS A 113 10.15 19.82 -10.48
CA LYS A 113 9.66 19.78 -11.87
C LYS A 113 8.14 19.97 -11.97
N ALA A 114 7.41 19.49 -10.96
CA ALA A 114 5.95 19.53 -10.92
C ALA A 114 5.38 20.76 -10.16
N ASP A 115 6.23 21.67 -9.67
CA ASP A 115 5.83 22.79 -8.80
C ASP A 115 5.02 22.35 -7.55
N ILE A 116 5.45 21.25 -6.92
CA ILE A 116 4.81 20.67 -5.74
C ILE A 116 5.63 21.03 -4.49
N SER A 117 5.04 21.83 -3.59
CA SER A 117 5.62 22.17 -2.29
C SER A 117 5.15 21.28 -1.14
N VAL A 118 3.97 20.66 -1.27
CA VAL A 118 3.35 19.77 -0.28
C VAL A 118 2.70 18.59 -1.02
N ILE A 119 2.95 17.37 -0.57
CA ILE A 119 2.40 16.17 -1.21
C ILE A 119 1.06 15.79 -0.56
N THR A 120 0.06 15.57 -1.38
CA THR A 120 -1.29 15.16 -0.95
C THR A 120 -1.83 14.08 -1.88
N ASN A 121 -2.95 13.46 -1.51
CA ASN A 121 -3.62 12.46 -2.34
C ASN A 121 -4.04 12.99 -3.73
N GLN A 122 -4.20 14.31 -3.87
CA GLN A 122 -4.58 14.94 -5.14
C GLN A 122 -3.42 15.08 -6.13
N ASN A 123 -2.17 15.20 -5.64
CA ASN A 123 -1.00 15.48 -6.49
C ASN A 123 0.04 14.36 -6.49
N ILE A 124 -0.12 13.31 -5.66
CA ILE A 124 0.87 12.24 -5.55
C ILE A 124 1.10 11.48 -6.85
N HIS A 125 0.07 11.29 -7.69
CA HIS A 125 0.26 10.68 -9.01
C HIS A 125 1.04 11.61 -9.96
N THR A 126 0.84 12.93 -9.87
CA THR A 126 1.64 13.90 -10.63
C THR A 126 3.10 13.89 -10.20
N LEU A 127 3.37 13.72 -8.90
CA LEU A 127 4.73 13.50 -8.41
C LEU A 127 5.31 12.22 -9.02
N PHE A 128 4.59 11.11 -8.96
CA PHE A 128 5.05 9.81 -9.46
C PHE A 128 5.32 9.79 -10.97
N SER A 129 4.55 10.53 -11.77
CA SER A 129 4.80 10.65 -13.22
C SER A 129 6.10 11.39 -13.55
N ASN A 130 6.65 12.15 -12.61
CA ASN A 130 7.89 12.91 -12.77
C ASN A 130 9.13 12.18 -12.23
N ILE A 131 8.97 10.97 -11.68
CA ILE A 131 10.07 10.13 -11.19
C ILE A 131 10.36 9.07 -12.26
N ILE A 132 11.58 9.09 -12.80
CA ILE A 132 12.01 8.14 -13.83
C ILE A 132 12.78 6.99 -13.18
N LEU A 133 12.34 5.77 -13.44
CA LEU A 133 13.05 4.58 -12.98
C LEU A 133 14.17 4.25 -13.96
N VAL A 134 15.40 4.17 -13.45
CA VAL A 134 16.55 3.66 -14.18
C VAL A 134 16.67 2.18 -13.86
N CYS A 135 16.39 1.32 -14.85
CA CYS A 135 16.60 -0.12 -14.76
C CYS A 135 18.08 -0.47 -14.83
#